data_AF-A0A847P7R5-F1
#
_entry.id   AF-A0A847P7R5-F1
#
_cell.length_a   1.000
_cell.length_b   1.000
_cell.length_c   1.000
_cell.angle_alpha   90.00
_cell.angle_beta   90.00
_cell.angle_gamma   90.00
#
_symmetry.space_group_name_H-M   'P 1'
#
loop_
_entity.id
_entity.type
_entity.pdbx_description
1 polymer ?
#
loop_
_entity_poly.entity_id
_entity_poly.type
_entity_poly.pdbx_seq_one_letter_code
_entity_poly.pdbx_strand_id
1 'polypeptide(L)' 'FRELDQMRVDNLFKENDILTNCRKYPRDEAPEAYKDFSEVVKSVEQAGLAHTIARLKARFVIKDSTGADD' A
#
# COMPACT_ATOMS: atom_id res chain seq x y z
N PHE A 1 -1.93 -7.24 17.93
CA PHE A 1 -1.66 -5.97 17.22
C PHE A 1 -0.30 -6.12 16.56
N ARG A 2 -0.23 -6.16 15.22
CA ARG A 2 1.07 -6.15 14.52
C ARG A 2 1.64 -4.75 14.67
N GLU A 3 2.77 -4.64 15.38
CA GLU A 3 3.46 -3.37 15.54
C GLU A 3 3.93 -2.88 14.18
N LEU A 4 3.48 -1.70 13.80
CA LEU A 4 3.83 -1.08 12.54
C LEU A 4 5.24 -0.51 12.63
N ASP A 5 6.18 -1.12 11.90
CA ASP A 5 7.55 -0.62 11.80
C ASP A 5 7.61 0.50 10.75
N GLN A 6 7.56 1.74 11.23
CA GLN A 6 7.65 2.93 10.39
C GLN A 6 8.96 2.97 9.59
N MET A 7 10.08 2.51 10.15
CA MET A 7 11.36 2.49 9.43
C MET A 7 11.29 1.53 8.25
N ARG A 8 10.65 0.37 8.43
CA ARG A 8 10.45 -0.58 7.33
C ARG A 8 9.61 0.00 6.21
N VAL A 9 8.53 0.71 6.56
CA VAL A 9 7.66 1.38 5.58
C VAL A 9 8.43 2.47 4.81
N ASP A 10 9.20 3.30 5.51
CA ASP A 10 10.00 4.36 4.89
C ASP A 10 11.11 3.78 3.99
N ASN A 11 11.76 2.69 4.40
CA ASN A 11 12.76 1.99 3.60
C ASN A 11 12.12 1.38 2.34
N LEU A 12 10.95 0.77 2.43
CA LEU A 12 10.21 0.27 1.27
C LEU A 12 9.89 1.39 0.26
N PHE A 13 9.48 2.56 0.74
CA PHE A 13 9.22 3.71 -0.13
C PHE A 13 10.51 4.19 -0.81
N LYS A 14 11.64 4.25 -0.09
CA LYS A 14 12.95 4.60 -0.67
C LYS A 14 13.44 3.58 -1.69
N GLU A 15 13.40 2.29 -1.36
CA GLU A 15 13.82 1.20 -2.24
C GLU A 15 13.00 1.13 -3.53
N ASN A 16 11.71 1.46 -3.45
CA ASN A 16 10.83 1.49 -4.63
C ASN A 16 10.85 2.83 -5.38
N ASP A 17 11.64 3.80 -4.91
CA ASP A 17 11.76 5.14 -5.48
C ASP A 17 10.38 5.80 -5.61
N ILE A 18 9.70 5.85 -4.47
CA ILE A 18 8.37 6.43 -4.27
C ILE A 18 8.51 7.67 -3.38
N LEU A 19 8.08 8.82 -3.89
CA LEU A 19 8.04 10.07 -3.13
C LEU A 19 6.69 10.21 -2.42
N THR A 20 6.71 10.47 -1.11
CA THR A 20 5.51 10.65 -0.31
C THR A 20 5.54 11.96 0.49
N ASN A 21 4.39 12.59 0.66
CA ASN A 21 4.22 13.79 1.50
C ASN A 21 3.89 13.46 2.97
N CYS A 22 3.72 12.19 3.31
CA CYS A 22 3.38 11.76 4.67
C CYS A 22 4.58 11.97 5.63
N ARG A 23 4.37 12.62 6.78
CA ARG A 23 5.39 12.70 7.85
C ARG A 23 5.47 11.42 8.67
N LYS A 24 4.32 10.77 8.87
CA LYS A 24 4.17 9.45 9.47
C LYS A 24 3.14 8.71 8.65
N TYR A 25 3.44 7.48 8.26
CA TYR A 25 2.52 6.74 7.42
C TYR A 25 1.41 6.16 8.31
N PRO A 26 0.12 6.44 8.03
CA PRO A 26 -1.00 5.99 8.86
C PRO A 26 -1.04 4.46 8.97
N ARG A 27 -1.36 3.97 10.18
CA ARG A 27 -1.28 2.54 10.52
C ARG A 27 -2.30 1.70 9.76
N ASP A 28 -3.50 2.25 9.53
CA ASP A 28 -4.59 1.55 8.85
C ASP A 28 -4.41 1.45 7.33
N GLU A 29 -3.45 2.18 6.79
CA GLU A 29 -3.16 2.20 5.36
C GLU A 29 -1.82 1.54 5.03
N ALA A 30 -1.15 0.99 6.04
CA ALA A 30 0.12 0.28 5.89
C ALA A 30 -0.05 -0.91 4.94
N PRO A 31 0.99 -1.28 4.16
CA PRO A 31 0.93 -2.46 3.30
C PRO A 31 0.51 -3.73 4.07
N GLU A 32 0.84 -3.83 5.36
CA GLU A 32 0.49 -4.95 6.23
C GLU A 32 -0.94 -4.89 6.82
N ALA A 33 -1.61 -3.73 6.72
CA ALA A 33 -3.02 -3.57 7.09
C ALA A 33 -3.96 -4.08 5.98
N TYR A 34 -3.44 -4.24 4.76
CA TYR A 34 -4.16 -4.80 3.63
C TYR A 34 -3.91 -6.31 3.47
N LYS A 35 -4.89 -7.00 2.88
CA LYS A 35 -4.72 -8.38 2.38
C LYS A 35 -3.60 -8.41 1.33
N ASP A 36 -2.95 -9.56 1.12
CA ASP A 36 -2.01 -9.71 0.01
C ASP A 36 -2.75 -9.42 -1.30
N PHE A 37 -2.47 -8.26 -1.89
CA PHE A 37 -3.15 -7.80 -3.10
C PHE A 37 -2.96 -8.79 -4.25
N SER A 38 -1.82 -9.48 -4.29
CA SER A 38 -1.54 -10.49 -5.31
C SER A 38 -2.46 -11.70 -5.16
N GLU A 39 -2.80 -12.07 -3.93
CA GLU A 39 -3.73 -13.16 -3.64
C GLU A 39 -5.17 -12.77 -4.01
N VAL A 40 -5.57 -11.52 -3.72
CA VAL A 40 -6.89 -11.00 -4.10
C VAL A 40 -7.06 -10.99 -5.62
N VAL A 41 -6.08 -10.47 -6.37
CA VAL A 41 -6.13 -10.46 -7.83
C VAL A 41 -6.20 -11.90 -8.38
N LYS A 42 -5.36 -12.81 -7.88
CA LYS A 42 -5.39 -14.23 -8.28
C LYS A 42 -6.75 -14.88 -8.03
N SER A 43 -7.38 -14.62 -6.89
CA SER A 43 -8.69 -15.18 -6.55
C SER A 43 -9.78 -14.72 -7.53
N VAL A 44 -9.78 -13.43 -7.90
CA VAL A 44 -10.75 -12.86 -8.85
C VAL A 44 -10.53 -13.40 -10.26
N GLU A 45 -9.27 -13.55 -10.68
CA GLU A 45 -8.94 -14.14 -11.99
C GLU A 45 -9.30 -15.62 -12.08
N GLN A 46 -8.97 -16.41 -11.05
CA GLN A 46 -9.30 -17.84 -11.00
C GLN A 46 -10.81 -18.09 -10.99
N ALA A 47 -11.59 -17.20 -10.36
CA ALA A 47 -13.03 -17.24 -10.36
C ALA A 47 -13.65 -16.81 -11.72
N GLY A 48 -12.84 -16.36 -12.69
CA GLY A 48 -13.30 -15.90 -14.00
C GLY A 48 -14.09 -14.59 -13.97
N LEU A 49 -14.00 -13.83 -12.87
CA LEU A 49 -14.79 -12.61 -12.67
C LEU A 49 -14.17 -11.39 -13.37
N ALA A 50 -12.85 -11.38 -13.51
CA ALA A 50 -12.10 -10.35 -14.23
C ALA A 50 -10.78 -10.91 -14.75
N HIS A 51 -10.09 -10.15 -15.61
CA HIS A 51 -8.76 -10.47 -16.12
C HIS A 51 -7.84 -9.25 -15.97
N THR A 52 -6.58 -9.47 -15.60
CA THR A 52 -5.60 -8.39 -15.48
C THR A 52 -5.24 -7.84 -16.86
N ILE A 53 -5.44 -6.53 -17.04
CA ILE A 53 -5.02 -5.80 -18.25
C ILE A 53 -3.59 -5.26 -18.10
N ALA A 54 -3.30 -4.64 -16.96
CA ALA A 54 -2.02 -3.99 -16.69
C ALA A 54 -1.78 -3.87 -15.19
N ARG A 55 -0.51 -3.71 -14.81
CA ARG A 55 -0.09 -3.41 -13.44
C ARG A 55 0.61 -2.06 -13.39
N LEU A 56 0.17 -1.20 -12.48
CA LEU A 56 0.75 0.12 -12.28
C LEU A 56 1.75 0.09 -11.12
N LYS A 57 2.89 0.76 -11.30
CA LYS A 57 3.89 0.98 -10.24
C LYS A 57 3.75 2.43 -9.74
N ALA A 58 3.48 2.60 -8.45
CA ALA A 58 3.42 3.92 -7.84
C ALA A 58 4.80 4.59 -7.88
N ARG A 59 4.82 5.91 -8.10
CA ARG A 59 6.02 6.77 -8.04
C ARG A 59 5.83 7.95 -7.07
N PHE A 60 4.58 8.35 -6.89
CA PHE A 60 4.17 9.39 -5.95
C PHE A 60 3.00 8.90 -5.14
N VAL A 61 3.02 9.17 -3.84
CA VAL A 61 1.89 8.95 -2.92
C VAL A 61 1.65 10.27 -2.21
N ILE A 62 0.56 10.95 -2.56
CA ILE A 62 0.17 12.23 -1.95
C ILE A 62 -1.14 11.98 -1.21
N LYS A 63 -1.14 12.15 0.11
CA LYS A 63 -2.32 12.05 0.96
C LYS A 63 -2.72 13.42 1.50
N ASP A 64 -4.01 13.61 1.75
CA ASP A 64 -4.52 14.83 2.37
C ASP A 64 -3.99 14.95 3.81
N SER A 65 -3.87 16.19 4.28
CA SER A 65 -3.35 16.58 5.59
C SER A 65 -4.39 16.59 6.70
N THR A 66 -5.66 16.29 6.38
CA THR A 66 -6.69 16.04 7.38
C THR A 66 -6.25 14.89 8.26
N GLY A 67 -6.16 15.15 9.57
CA GLY A 67 -5.60 14.23 10.55
C GLY A 67 -6.10 12.81 10.33
N ALA A 68 -5.17 11.86 10.34
CA ALA A 68 -5.53 10.46 10.44
C ALA A 68 -6.45 10.34 11.66
N ASP A 69 -7.70 9.96 11.44
CA ASP A 69 -8.55 9.49 12.53
C ASP A 69 -7.88 8.21 13.04
N ASP A 70 -7.32 8.30 14.26
CA ASP A 70 -6.64 7.23 15.00
C ASP A 70 -7.43 5.91 15.05
#